data_AF-A0A7I9ZE21-F1
#
_entry.id   AF-A0A7I9ZE21-F1
#
_cell.length_a   1.000
_cell.length_b   1.000
_cell.length_c   1.000
_cell.angle_alpha   90.00
_cell.angle_beta   90.00
_cell.angle_gamma   90.00
#
_symmetry.space_group_name_H-M   'P 1'
#
loop_
_entity.id
_entity.type
_entity.pdbx_description
1 polymer ?
#
loop_
_entity_poly.entity_id
_entity_poly.type
_entity_poly.pdbx_seq_one_letter_code
_entity_poly.pdbx_strand_id
1 'polypeptide(L)'
;MSKGDGKNGVPGTLTTIPLTDPHAKPAESSIGDLIKDATTQVSTLVRAEVELARAEITRDVKKGLTGSVFFIAALVVLFYSTFFFFFFIAELLDTWLWRWVAYLIVFGIMVVVGAALALLGFLKVRRIRGPRQTIESVKETRTALTPGHDKAAGAEFKAKQLTESHGRHAKRGDDAAGDPSGG
;
A
#
# COMPACT_ATOMS: atom_id res chain seq x y z
N MET A 1 -35.86 70.95 70.70
CA MET A 1 -35.81 71.73 69.45
C MET A 1 -35.55 70.78 68.28
N SER A 2 -36.17 71.07 67.13
CA SER A 2 -36.24 70.26 65.91
C SER A 2 -35.10 70.54 64.91
N LYS A 3 -34.63 69.50 64.22
CA LYS A 3 -34.01 69.50 62.86
C LYS A 3 -33.81 68.02 62.46
N GLY A 4 -34.53 67.45 61.48
CA GLY A 4 -34.30 67.55 60.03
C GLY A 4 -33.01 66.79 59.67
N ASP A 5 -32.93 65.79 58.80
CA ASP A 5 -33.73 65.51 57.60
C ASP A 5 -33.41 64.09 57.07
N GLY A 6 -34.26 63.59 56.18
CA GLY A 6 -34.32 62.19 55.76
C GLY A 6 -33.18 61.65 54.89
N LYS A 7 -33.18 60.31 54.77
CA LYS A 7 -32.73 59.55 53.59
C LYS A 7 -33.19 58.11 53.72
N ASN A 8 -34.08 57.73 52.81
CA ASN A 8 -34.62 56.40 52.63
C ASN A 8 -33.50 55.38 52.44
N GLY A 9 -33.35 54.47 53.40
CA GLY A 9 -32.48 53.31 53.30
C GLY A 9 -33.24 52.14 52.65
N VAL A 10 -33.11 52.01 51.33
CA VAL A 10 -33.31 50.72 50.66
C VAL A 10 -31.99 50.31 50.00
N PRO A 11 -31.24 49.35 50.55
CA PRO A 11 -30.09 48.78 49.84
C PRO A 11 -30.61 48.04 48.60
N GLY A 12 -30.26 48.57 47.43
CA GLY A 12 -30.57 48.00 46.13
C GLY A 12 -29.93 46.62 45.99
N THR A 13 -30.74 45.58 46.10
CA THR A 13 -30.40 44.25 45.59
C THR A 13 -31.44 43.89 44.54
N LEU A 14 -31.41 44.61 43.41
CA LEU A 14 -31.99 44.12 42.18
C LEU A 14 -31.03 43.06 41.67
N THR A 15 -31.29 41.81 42.05
CA THR A 15 -30.72 40.63 41.39
C THR A 15 -31.06 40.75 39.92
N THR A 16 -30.10 41.22 39.14
CA THR A 16 -30.20 41.37 37.71
C THR A 16 -30.38 39.98 37.13
N ILE A 17 -31.58 39.70 36.63
CA ILE A 17 -31.78 38.65 35.65
C ILE A 17 -30.80 38.99 34.52
N PRO A 18 -29.81 38.14 34.20
CA PRO A 18 -29.00 38.40 33.02
C PRO A 18 -29.97 38.38 31.84
N LEU A 19 -30.20 39.55 31.25
CA LEU A 19 -30.87 39.69 29.97
C LEU A 19 -29.92 39.15 28.90
N THR A 20 -29.65 37.84 28.91
CA THR A 20 -29.28 37.14 27.69
C THR A 20 -30.56 37.10 26.88
N ASP A 21 -30.68 38.03 25.94
CA ASP A 21 -31.82 38.11 25.04
C ASP A 21 -31.99 36.73 24.36
N PRO A 22 -33.09 35.99 24.60
CA PRO A 22 -33.35 34.74 23.88
C PRO A 22 -33.55 34.98 22.37
N HIS A 23 -33.59 36.24 21.94
CA HIS A 23 -33.66 36.70 20.56
C HIS A 23 -32.42 37.48 20.09
N ALA A 24 -31.29 37.41 20.83
CA ALA A 24 -30.00 37.78 20.25
C ALA A 24 -29.78 36.88 19.04
N LYS A 25 -30.05 37.43 17.84
CA LYS A 25 -29.88 36.73 16.57
C LYS A 25 -28.48 36.10 16.61
N PRO A 26 -28.36 34.78 16.38
CA PRO A 26 -27.04 34.19 16.21
C PRO A 26 -26.30 35.07 15.23
N ALA A 27 -25.10 35.54 15.57
CA ALA A 27 -24.25 36.26 14.64
C ALA A 27 -24.28 35.44 13.34
N GLU A 28 -24.83 36.02 12.26
CA GLU A 28 -25.10 35.25 11.04
C GLU A 28 -23.80 34.56 10.65
N SER A 29 -23.80 33.22 10.72
CA SER A 29 -22.61 32.44 10.45
C SER A 29 -22.14 32.84 9.06
N SER A 30 -20.90 33.30 8.95
CA SER A 30 -20.41 33.73 7.65
C SER A 30 -20.42 32.52 6.70
N ILE A 31 -20.54 32.76 5.39
CA ILE A 31 -20.48 31.69 4.39
C ILE A 31 -19.22 30.81 4.58
N GLY A 32 -18.12 31.41 5.05
CA GLY A 32 -16.90 30.69 5.42
C GLY A 32 -17.05 29.74 6.62
N ASP A 33 -17.84 30.13 7.62
CA ASP A 33 -18.13 29.30 8.79
C ASP A 33 -19.04 28.12 8.42
N LEU A 34 -20.05 28.32 7.55
CA LEU A 34 -20.89 27.22 7.06
C LEU A 34 -20.10 26.19 6.26
N ILE A 35 -19.19 26.65 5.38
CA ILE A 35 -18.35 25.73 4.58
C ILE A 35 -17.39 24.96 5.49
N LYS A 36 -16.82 25.62 6.51
CA LYS A 36 -15.95 24.99 7.49
C LYS A 36 -16.70 23.92 8.30
N ASP A 37 -17.91 24.21 8.75
CA ASP A 37 -18.73 23.27 9.51
C ASP A 37 -19.19 22.09 8.65
N ALA A 38 -19.63 22.35 7.41
CA ALA A 38 -19.99 21.29 6.46
C ALA A 38 -18.79 20.37 6.15
N THR A 39 -17.61 20.94 5.91
CA THR A 39 -16.38 20.16 5.66
C THR A 39 -15.98 19.33 6.88
N THR A 40 -16.18 19.87 8.08
CA THR A 40 -15.92 19.15 9.34
C THR A 40 -16.88 17.98 9.54
N GLN A 41 -18.17 18.15 9.22
CA GLN A 41 -19.17 17.07 9.30
C GLN A 41 -18.88 15.97 8.28
N VAL A 42 -18.55 16.32 7.03
CA VAL A 42 -18.16 15.35 6.00
C VAL A 42 -16.90 14.59 6.43
N SER A 43 -15.90 15.28 6.97
CA SER A 43 -14.68 14.63 7.48
C SER A 43 -14.97 13.67 8.63
N THR A 44 -15.94 14.00 9.49
CA THR A 44 -16.38 13.15 10.60
C THR A 44 -17.12 11.91 10.09
N LEU A 45 -18.00 12.05 9.10
CA LEU A 45 -18.71 10.93 8.49
C LEU A 45 -17.75 9.96 7.79
N VAL A 46 -16.83 10.47 6.98
CA VAL A 46 -15.82 9.64 6.30
C VAL A 46 -14.98 8.89 7.32
N ARG A 47 -14.59 9.55 8.42
CA ARG A 47 -13.82 8.90 9.49
C ARG A 47 -14.63 7.82 10.19
N ALA A 48 -15.91 8.06 10.46
CA ALA A 48 -16.81 7.06 11.05
C ALA A 48 -16.98 5.84 10.14
N GLU A 49 -17.15 6.04 8.83
CA GLU A 49 -17.26 4.96 7.85
C GLU A 49 -15.98 4.11 7.79
N VAL A 50 -14.82 4.77 7.81
CA VAL A 50 -13.52 4.09 7.85
C VAL A 50 -13.32 3.33 9.16
N GLU A 51 -13.72 3.91 10.29
CA GLU A 51 -13.63 3.27 11.60
C GLU A 51 -14.53 2.04 11.69
N LEU A 52 -15.75 2.12 11.13
CA LEU A 52 -16.67 0.99 11.02
C LEU A 52 -16.08 -0.12 10.13
N ALA A 53 -15.62 0.23 8.92
CA ALA A 53 -15.02 -0.72 7.99
C ALA A 53 -13.77 -1.39 8.60
N ARG A 54 -12.92 -0.62 9.28
CA ARG A 54 -11.77 -1.16 10.01
C ARG A 54 -12.20 -2.12 11.13
N ALA A 55 -13.25 -1.78 11.88
CA ALA A 55 -13.77 -2.64 12.94
C ALA A 55 -14.32 -3.96 12.38
N GLU A 56 -15.05 -3.92 11.26
CA GLU A 56 -15.58 -5.11 10.60
C GLU A 56 -14.45 -6.00 10.04
N ILE A 57 -13.51 -5.43 9.30
CA ILE A 57 -12.34 -6.16 8.79
C ILE A 57 -11.55 -6.78 9.95
N THR A 58 -11.30 -6.04 11.02
CA THR A 58 -10.56 -6.55 12.18
C THR A 58 -11.31 -7.70 12.86
N ARG A 59 -12.64 -7.59 12.97
CA ARG A 59 -13.49 -8.67 13.51
C ARG A 59 -13.42 -9.92 12.64
N ASP A 60 -13.47 -9.76 11.33
CA ASP A 60 -13.45 -10.88 10.39
C ASP A 60 -12.07 -11.54 10.32
N VAL A 61 -11.00 -10.76 10.35
CA VAL A 61 -9.63 -11.27 10.50
C VAL A 61 -9.49 -12.06 11.80
N LYS A 62 -10.01 -11.53 12.92
CA LYS A 62 -9.95 -12.23 14.21
C LYS A 62 -10.73 -13.54 14.18
N LYS A 63 -11.93 -13.57 13.59
CA LYS A 63 -12.72 -14.79 13.39
C LYS A 63 -11.99 -15.80 12.50
N GLY A 64 -11.43 -15.33 11.38
CA GLY A 64 -10.65 -16.16 10.46
C GLY A 64 -9.41 -16.76 11.13
N LEU A 65 -8.72 -15.97 11.97
CA LEU A 65 -7.58 -16.44 12.73
C LEU A 65 -7.98 -17.51 13.74
N THR A 66 -9.05 -17.32 14.51
CA THR A 66 -9.56 -18.35 15.44
C THR A 66 -9.96 -19.63 14.69
N GLY A 67 -10.60 -19.51 13.52
CA GLY A 67 -10.92 -20.66 12.67
C GLY A 67 -9.67 -21.38 12.14
N SER A 68 -8.63 -20.64 11.80
CA SER A 68 -7.38 -21.20 11.27
C SER A 68 -6.63 -22.07 12.28
N VAL A 69 -6.81 -21.85 13.59
CA VAL A 69 -6.20 -22.68 14.65
C VAL A 69 -6.62 -24.15 14.50
N PHE A 70 -7.91 -24.40 14.26
CA PHE A 70 -8.41 -25.76 14.07
C PHE A 70 -7.88 -26.38 12.78
N PHE A 71 -7.74 -25.59 11.71
CA PHE A 71 -7.16 -26.08 10.46
C PHE A 71 -5.69 -26.45 10.61
N ILE A 72 -4.90 -25.61 11.28
CA ILE A 72 -3.50 -25.90 11.61
C ILE A 72 -3.41 -27.15 12.49
N ALA A 73 -4.24 -27.24 13.53
CA ALA A 73 -4.30 -28.42 14.40
C ALA A 73 -4.65 -29.69 13.61
N ALA A 74 -5.65 -29.63 12.73
CA ALA A 74 -6.04 -30.73 11.87
C ALA A 74 -4.92 -31.16 10.92
N LEU A 75 -4.20 -30.21 10.31
CA LEU A 75 -3.05 -30.51 9.45
C LEU A 75 -1.90 -31.15 10.24
N VAL A 76 -1.62 -30.69 11.47
CA VAL A 76 -0.61 -31.29 12.35
C VAL A 76 -1.01 -32.72 12.69
N VAL A 77 -2.26 -32.94 13.11
CA VAL A 77 -2.77 -34.30 13.40
C VAL A 77 -2.66 -35.19 12.16
N LEU A 78 -3.13 -34.73 11.00
CA LEU A 78 -3.06 -35.50 9.75
C LEU A 78 -1.60 -35.83 9.35
N PHE A 79 -0.68 -34.89 9.55
CA PHE A 79 0.74 -35.11 9.31
C PHE A 79 1.30 -36.22 10.21
N TYR A 80 1.05 -36.17 11.52
CA TYR A 80 1.47 -37.24 12.44
C TYR A 80 0.75 -38.57 12.16
N SER A 81 -0.54 -38.54 11.80
CA SER A 81 -1.30 -39.73 11.42
C SER A 81 -0.72 -40.46 10.21
N THR A 82 -0.03 -39.75 9.32
CA THR A 82 0.64 -40.37 8.15
C THR A 82 1.68 -41.41 8.58
N PHE A 83 2.40 -41.17 9.69
CA PHE A 83 3.34 -42.16 10.24
C PHE A 83 2.63 -43.46 10.65
N PHE A 84 1.53 -43.35 11.39
CA PHE A 84 0.72 -44.50 11.81
C PHE A 84 0.04 -45.19 10.63
N PHE A 85 -0.37 -44.44 9.61
CA PHE A 85 -0.97 -44.99 8.40
C PHE A 85 0.02 -45.89 7.63
N PHE A 86 1.26 -45.45 7.45
CA PHE A 86 2.28 -46.29 6.80
C PHE A 86 2.68 -47.49 7.66
N PHE A 87 2.73 -47.33 8.99
CA PHE A 87 2.94 -48.46 9.90
C PHE A 87 1.80 -49.49 9.79
N PHE A 88 0.55 -49.02 9.76
CA PHE A 88 -0.62 -49.86 9.55
C PHE A 88 -0.55 -50.61 8.20
N ILE A 89 -0.15 -49.95 7.11
CA ILE A 89 0.03 -50.62 5.81
C ILE A 89 1.10 -51.71 5.92
N ALA A 90 2.25 -51.43 6.56
CA ALA A 90 3.31 -52.41 6.72
C ALA A 90 2.82 -53.63 7.51
N GLU A 91 2.11 -53.42 8.61
CA GLU A 91 1.55 -54.51 9.44
C GLU A 91 0.45 -55.28 8.69
N LEU A 92 -0.37 -54.59 7.90
CA LEU A 92 -1.38 -55.24 7.07
C LEU A 92 -0.73 -56.14 6.02
N LEU A 93 0.34 -55.68 5.36
CA LEU A 93 1.11 -56.49 4.41
C LEU A 93 1.81 -57.69 5.07
N ASP A 94 2.25 -57.56 6.32
CA ASP A 94 2.88 -58.66 7.07
C ASP A 94 1.95 -59.88 7.23
N THR A 95 0.62 -59.71 7.09
CA THR A 95 -0.31 -60.85 7.13
C THR A 95 -0.15 -61.83 5.95
N TRP A 96 0.42 -61.38 4.82
CA TRP A 96 0.66 -62.21 3.63
C TRP A 96 2.13 -62.29 3.20
N LEU A 97 3.00 -61.42 3.72
CA LEU A 97 4.42 -61.33 3.33
C LEU A 97 5.33 -61.43 4.55
N TRP A 98 6.63 -61.64 4.32
CA TRP A 98 7.63 -61.48 5.39
C TRP A 98 7.69 -60.02 5.85
N ARG A 99 7.67 -59.81 7.17
CA ARG A 99 7.73 -58.49 7.81
C ARG A 99 8.74 -57.53 7.20
N TRP A 100 9.98 -57.97 6.99
CA TRP A 100 11.03 -57.11 6.42
C TRP A 100 10.74 -56.69 4.98
N VAL A 101 10.08 -57.54 4.19
CA VAL A 101 9.65 -57.23 2.81
C VAL A 101 8.52 -56.20 2.84
N ALA A 102 7.55 -56.35 3.74
CA ALA A 102 6.44 -55.40 3.90
C ALA A 102 6.97 -53.98 4.19
N TYR A 103 7.91 -53.84 5.13
CA TYR A 103 8.53 -52.55 5.43
C TYR A 103 9.33 -51.99 4.24
N LEU A 104 10.04 -52.82 3.46
CA LEU A 104 10.75 -52.35 2.26
C LEU A 104 9.80 -51.85 1.17
N ILE A 105 8.65 -52.51 0.97
CA ILE A 105 7.63 -52.07 0.02
C ILE A 105 7.07 -50.71 0.44
N VAL A 106 6.70 -50.55 1.71
CA VAL A 106 6.20 -49.27 2.24
C VAL A 106 7.25 -48.17 2.12
N PHE A 107 8.52 -48.46 2.44
CA PHE A 107 9.63 -47.53 2.23
C PHE A 107 9.75 -47.11 0.75
N GLY A 108 9.66 -48.06 -0.19
CA GLY A 108 9.64 -47.78 -1.62
C GLY A 108 8.51 -46.84 -2.03
N ILE A 109 7.30 -47.06 -1.51
CA ILE A 109 6.14 -46.17 -1.73
C ILE A 109 6.43 -44.76 -1.20
N MET A 110 7.00 -44.63 0.00
CA MET A 110 7.35 -43.33 0.58
C MET A 110 8.39 -42.58 -0.26
N VAL A 111 9.40 -43.28 -0.79
CA VAL A 111 10.40 -42.67 -1.69
C VAL A 111 9.75 -42.17 -2.97
N VAL A 112 8.85 -42.96 -3.59
CA VAL A 112 8.14 -42.55 -4.82
C VAL A 112 7.24 -41.33 -4.57
N VAL A 113 6.44 -41.36 -3.50
CA VAL A 113 5.57 -40.23 -3.14
C VAL A 113 6.41 -39.00 -2.81
N GLY A 114 7.47 -39.15 -2.04
CA GLY A 114 8.40 -38.06 -1.70
C GLY A 114 9.04 -37.45 -2.95
N ALA A 115 9.51 -38.28 -3.89
CA ALA A 115 10.07 -37.82 -5.15
C ALA A 115 9.03 -37.07 -6.01
N ALA A 116 7.80 -37.57 -6.08
CA ALA A 116 6.71 -36.91 -6.79
C ALA A 116 6.38 -35.54 -6.18
N LEU A 117 6.25 -35.45 -4.86
CA LEU A 117 6.00 -34.19 -4.15
C LEU A 117 7.17 -33.20 -4.31
N ALA A 118 8.40 -33.66 -4.21
CA ALA A 118 9.59 -32.85 -4.43
C ALA A 118 9.64 -32.31 -5.87
N LEU A 119 9.31 -33.14 -6.86
CA LEU A 119 9.24 -32.74 -8.26
C LEU A 119 8.12 -31.72 -8.50
N LEU A 120 6.92 -31.96 -7.98
CA LEU A 120 5.80 -31.01 -8.08
C LEU A 120 6.12 -29.68 -7.40
N GLY A 121 6.74 -29.73 -6.23
CA GLY A 121 7.23 -28.55 -5.51
C GLY A 121 8.27 -27.78 -6.33
N PHE A 122 9.26 -28.49 -6.87
CA PHE A 122 10.28 -27.90 -7.75
C PHE A 122 9.67 -27.26 -9.00
N LEU A 123 8.74 -27.95 -9.66
CA LEU A 123 8.04 -27.43 -10.84
C LEU A 123 7.22 -26.18 -10.49
N LYS A 124 6.55 -26.17 -9.34
CA LYS A 124 5.77 -25.01 -8.87
C LYS A 124 6.68 -23.82 -8.60
N VAL A 125 7.78 -24.02 -7.86
CA VAL A 125 8.77 -22.97 -7.56
C VAL A 125 9.42 -22.45 -8.84
N ARG A 126 9.81 -23.34 -9.77
CA ARG A 126 10.42 -22.95 -11.05
C ARG A 126 9.45 -22.21 -11.97
N ARG A 127 8.15 -22.47 -11.86
CA ARG A 127 7.10 -21.73 -12.60
C ARG A 127 6.88 -20.33 -12.05
N ILE A 128 7.19 -20.10 -10.77
CA ILE A 128 7.28 -18.76 -10.20
C ILE A 128 8.57 -18.13 -10.77
N ARG A 129 8.49 -17.63 -12.01
CA ARG A 129 9.50 -16.70 -12.53
C ARG A 129 9.55 -15.55 -11.52
N GLY A 130 10.69 -15.37 -10.85
CA GLY A 130 10.89 -14.26 -9.92
C GLY A 130 10.48 -12.92 -10.56
N PRO A 131 10.18 -11.87 -9.78
CA PRO A 131 9.57 -10.64 -10.25
C PRO A 131 10.55 -9.85 -11.13
N ARG A 132 10.74 -10.30 -12.38
CA ARG A 132 11.66 -9.71 -13.35
C ARG A 132 11.26 -8.28 -13.65
N GLN A 133 9.96 -8.02 -13.72
CA GLN A 133 9.41 -6.67 -13.91
C GLN A 133 9.76 -5.73 -12.74
N THR A 134 9.76 -6.22 -11.50
CA THR A 134 10.16 -5.43 -10.32
C THR A 134 11.67 -5.21 -10.27
N ILE A 135 12.47 -6.21 -10.66
CA ILE A 135 13.93 -6.06 -10.73
C ILE A 135 14.29 -5.07 -11.86
N GLU A 136 13.59 -5.12 -12.98
CA GLU A 136 13.79 -4.23 -14.13
C GLU A 136 13.35 -2.81 -13.82
N SER A 137 12.18 -2.61 -13.19
CA SER A 137 11.72 -1.29 -12.77
C SER A 137 12.63 -0.63 -11.73
N VAL A 138 13.18 -1.41 -10.79
CA VAL A 138 14.16 -0.91 -9.81
C VAL A 138 15.49 -0.58 -10.48
N LYS A 139 15.92 -1.37 -11.48
CA LYS A 139 17.15 -1.13 -12.23
C LYS A 139 17.03 0.11 -13.12
N GLU A 140 15.88 0.30 -13.76
CA GLU A 140 15.55 1.49 -14.56
C GLU A 140 15.48 2.75 -13.69
N THR A 141 14.81 2.67 -12.52
CA THR A 141 14.77 3.76 -11.54
C THR A 141 16.18 4.13 -11.05
N ARG A 142 17.05 3.15 -10.81
CA ARG A 142 18.44 3.39 -10.40
C ARG A 142 19.28 4.04 -11.51
N THR A 143 19.07 3.62 -12.77
CA THR A 143 19.72 4.24 -13.92
C THR A 143 19.24 5.68 -14.12
N ALA A 144 17.93 5.94 -13.98
CA ALA A 144 17.34 7.27 -14.10
C ALA A 144 17.75 8.23 -12.98
N LEU A 145 18.11 7.72 -11.79
CA LEU A 145 18.53 8.52 -10.63
C LEU A 145 20.06 8.62 -10.47
N THR A 146 20.86 8.09 -11.40
CA THR A 146 22.31 8.24 -11.37
C THR A 146 22.70 9.66 -11.84
N PRO A 147 23.28 10.50 -10.97
CA PRO A 147 23.60 11.89 -11.28
C PRO A 147 24.82 11.96 -12.21
N GLY A 148 24.57 11.89 -13.51
CA GLY A 148 25.61 11.92 -14.53
C GLY A 148 25.11 11.74 -15.96
N HIS A 149 23.95 11.10 -16.15
CA HIS A 149 23.37 10.92 -17.49
C HIS A 149 22.89 12.25 -18.11
N ASP A 150 22.41 13.19 -17.29
CA ASP A 150 21.93 14.50 -17.76
C ASP A 150 23.07 15.42 -18.24
N LYS A 151 24.27 15.26 -17.65
CA LYS A 151 25.46 16.06 -18.04
C LYS A 151 26.06 15.59 -19.37
N ALA A 152 26.02 14.29 -19.66
CA ALA A 152 26.54 13.73 -20.91
C ALA A 152 25.67 14.11 -22.11
N ALA A 153 24.34 13.98 -21.98
CA ALA A 153 23.39 14.35 -23.04
C ALA A 153 23.42 15.87 -23.35
N GLY A 154 23.55 16.71 -22.32
CA GLY A 154 23.68 18.16 -22.50
C GLY A 154 25.01 18.59 -23.15
N ALA A 155 26.10 17.87 -22.89
CA ALA A 155 27.40 18.14 -23.51
C ALA A 155 27.41 17.79 -25.01
N GLU A 156 26.76 16.68 -25.40
CA GLU A 156 26.62 16.26 -26.80
C GLU A 156 25.78 17.25 -27.61
N PHE A 157 24.67 17.74 -27.03
CA PHE A 157 23.80 18.73 -27.68
C PHE A 157 24.48 20.09 -27.87
N LYS A 158 25.26 20.53 -26.87
CA LYS A 158 26.04 21.77 -26.94
C LYS A 158 27.17 21.67 -27.99
N ALA A 159 27.84 20.53 -28.10
CA ALA A 159 28.89 20.31 -29.09
C ALA A 159 28.34 20.34 -30.54
N LYS A 160 27.14 19.79 -30.77
CA LYS A 160 26.47 19.85 -32.09
C LYS A 160 26.05 21.27 -32.47
N GLN A 161 25.47 22.04 -31.55
CA GLN A 161 25.07 23.43 -31.83
C GLN A 161 26.26 24.34 -32.14
N LEU A 162 27.38 24.17 -31.43
CA LEU A 162 28.59 24.96 -31.66
C LEU A 162 29.22 24.68 -33.03
N THR A 163 29.09 23.44 -33.52
CA THR A 163 29.58 23.05 -34.86
C THR A 163 28.70 23.62 -35.98
N GLU A 164 27.37 23.64 -35.79
CA GLU A 164 26.45 24.21 -36.79
C GLU A 164 26.49 25.75 -36.84
N SER A 165 26.73 26.44 -35.72
CA SER A 165 26.81 27.91 -35.72
C SER A 165 28.10 28.42 -36.37
N HIS A 166 29.21 27.67 -36.25
CA HIS A 166 30.48 28.00 -36.90
C HIS A 166 30.47 27.75 -38.42
N GLY A 167 29.68 26.79 -38.91
CA GLY A 167 29.55 26.52 -40.36
C GLY A 167 28.70 27.54 -41.12
N ARG A 168 27.81 28.28 -40.44
CA ARG A 168 26.88 29.21 -41.09
C ARG A 168 27.52 30.55 -41.49
N HIS A 169 28.63 30.93 -40.86
CA HIS A 169 29.35 32.18 -41.19
C HIS A 169 30.39 32.04 -42.30
N ALA A 170 30.81 30.82 -42.65
CA ALA A 170 31.78 30.59 -43.73
C ALA A 170 31.16 30.54 -45.14
N LYS A 171 29.83 30.32 -45.25
CA LYS A 171 29.14 30.11 -46.53
C LYS A 171 28.24 31.29 -46.93
N ARG A 172 28.80 32.51 -46.91
CA ARG A 172 28.13 33.72 -47.43
C ARG A 172 29.08 34.66 -48.19
N GLY A 173 30.21 34.12 -48.67
CA GLY A 173 31.27 34.86 -49.35
C GLY A 173 31.45 34.58 -50.85
N ASP A 174 31.03 33.41 -51.36
CA ASP A 174 31.51 32.94 -52.68
C ASP A 174 30.45 32.83 -53.79
N ASP A 175 29.19 33.20 -53.54
CA ASP A 175 28.11 32.93 -54.50
C ASP A 175 27.84 34.10 -55.49
N ALA A 176 28.75 35.08 -55.58
CA ALA A 176 28.61 36.27 -56.41
C ALA A 176 29.67 36.35 -57.52
N ALA A 177 29.76 35.34 -58.40
CA ALA A 177 30.43 35.50 -59.70
C ALA A 177 30.05 34.41 -60.72
N GLY A 178 29.44 34.87 -61.83
CA GLY A 178 29.44 34.25 -63.16
C GLY A 178 28.34 33.22 -63.43
N ASP A 179 27.66 33.17 -64.57
CA ASP A 179 27.56 33.98 -65.80
C ASP A 179 26.44 33.29 -66.62
N PRO A 180 25.55 33.99 -67.33
CA PRO A 180 24.49 33.39 -68.14
C PRO A 180 24.88 33.29 -69.62
N SER A 181 24.92 32.09 -70.19
CA SER A 181 24.75 31.75 -71.63
C SER A 181 25.19 30.29 -71.80
N GLY A 182 24.71 29.47 -72.73
CA GLY A 182 23.79 29.54 -73.86
C GLY A 182 23.78 28.10 -74.42
N GLY A 183 22.65 27.62 -74.94
CA GLY A 183 22.52 27.35 -76.37
C GLY A 183 22.25 25.87 -76.61
#